data_AF-A0A1H8D9H3-F1
#
_entry.id   AF-A0A1H8D9H3-F1
#
_cell.length_a   1.000
_cell.length_b   1.000
_cell.length_c   1.000
_cell.angle_alpha   90.00
_cell.angle_beta   90.00
_cell.angle_gamma   90.00
#
_symmetry.space_group_name_H-M   'P 1'
#
loop_
_entity.id
_entity.type
_entity.pdbx_description
1 polymer ?
#
loop_
_entity_poly.entity_id
_entity_poly.type
_entity_poly.pdbx_seq_one_letter_code
_entity_poly.pdbx_strand_id
1 'polypeptide(L)'
;MNIFEILREEHDNISKFVDKFEAMAIDLMEKNEIFIEEYTKAIEFIRVYADKTHHQKEEELLFKAMLETKDEMANNLVNHGMIVEHNLARLYVWELENALKAYQKEPTVKLKLAIVTNTMSYVYLLRRHIDKENRVAYPYGERLLSKEVIEKLNEQAKNYMK
;
A
#
# COMPACT_ATOMS: atom_id res chain seq x y z
N MET A 1 -19.28 3.27 10.86
CA MET A 1 -18.40 2.89 9.75
C MET A 1 -18.43 1.39 9.51
N ASN A 2 -18.64 0.98 8.26
CA ASN A 2 -18.41 -0.37 7.77
C ASN A 2 -16.94 -0.56 7.33
N ILE A 3 -16.53 -1.79 7.04
CA ILE A 3 -15.15 -2.13 6.66
C ILE A 3 -14.69 -1.36 5.41
N PHE A 4 -15.55 -1.19 4.41
CA PHE A 4 -15.20 -0.47 3.18
C PHE A 4 -15.01 1.02 3.42
N GLU A 5 -15.79 1.64 4.31
CA GLU A 5 -15.60 3.02 4.73
C GLU A 5 -14.27 3.20 5.47
N ILE A 6 -13.92 2.27 6.37
CA ILE A 6 -12.63 2.27 7.08
C ILE A 6 -11.47 2.21 6.08
N LEU A 7 -11.51 1.24 5.16
CA LEU A 7 -10.46 1.07 4.16
C LEU A 7 -10.32 2.29 3.23
N ARG A 8 -11.43 2.93 2.84
CA ARG A 8 -11.40 4.17 2.04
C ARG A 8 -10.81 5.35 2.80
N GLU A 9 -11.10 5.50 4.09
CA GLU A 9 -10.47 6.54 4.91
C GLU A 9 -8.96 6.30 5.06
N GLU A 10 -8.53 5.05 5.18
CA GLU A 10 -7.12 4.68 5.18
C GLU A 10 -6.46 5.01 3.82
N HIS A 11 -7.14 4.72 2.70
CA HIS A 11 -6.71 5.12 1.37
C HIS A 11 -6.56 6.63 1.21
N ASP A 12 -7.44 7.45 1.79
CA ASP A 12 -7.30 8.91 1.74
C ASP A 12 -6.02 9.38 2.45
N ASN A 13 -5.64 8.71 3.54
CA ASN A 13 -4.40 9.02 4.26
C ASN A 13 -3.16 8.53 3.49
N ILE A 14 -3.23 7.33 2.91
CA ILE A 14 -2.14 6.78 2.08
C ILE A 14 -1.95 7.65 0.83
N SER A 15 -3.02 8.13 0.20
CA SER A 15 -2.95 9.01 -0.98
C SER A 15 -2.23 10.32 -0.66
N LYS A 16 -2.57 10.98 0.46
CA LYS A 16 -1.86 12.18 0.94
C LYS A 16 -0.38 11.92 1.21
N PHE A 17 -0.05 10.74 1.74
CA PHE A 17 1.34 10.34 1.92
C PHE A 17 2.05 10.13 0.58
N VAL A 18 1.40 9.46 -0.38
CA VAL A 18 1.94 9.21 -1.72
C VAL A 18 2.28 10.51 -2.45
N ASP A 19 1.46 11.55 -2.32
CA ASP A 19 1.76 12.87 -2.88
C ASP A 19 3.00 13.52 -2.23
N LYS A 20 3.15 13.39 -0.91
CA LYS A 20 4.38 13.84 -0.22
C LYS A 20 5.60 13.04 -0.65
N PHE A 21 5.44 11.74 -0.86
CA PHE A 21 6.53 10.86 -1.24
C PHE A 21 7.02 11.12 -2.67
N GLU A 22 6.11 11.50 -3.58
CA GLU A 22 6.46 12.04 -4.90
C GLU A 22 7.24 13.35 -4.78
N ALA A 23 6.78 14.29 -3.95
CA ALA A 23 7.49 15.54 -3.70
C ALA A 23 8.92 15.33 -3.19
N MET A 24 9.17 14.31 -2.35
CA MET A 24 10.52 13.96 -1.90
C MET A 24 11.43 13.53 -3.06
N ALA A 25 10.90 12.76 -4.02
CA ALA A 25 11.66 12.36 -5.21
C ALA A 25 11.96 13.56 -6.13
N ILE A 26 11.01 14.49 -6.28
CA ILE A 26 11.20 15.75 -7.03
C ILE A 26 12.27 16.60 -6.35
N ASP A 27 12.18 16.77 -5.02
CA ASP A 27 13.15 17.53 -4.23
C ASP A 27 14.57 16.98 -4.39
N LEU A 28 14.74 15.64 -4.38
CA LEU A 28 16.02 15.01 -4.66
C LEU A 28 16.53 15.36 -6.06
N MET A 29 15.67 15.33 -7.08
CA MET A 29 16.05 15.68 -8.45
C MET A 29 16.44 17.15 -8.61
N GLU A 30 15.74 18.07 -7.96
CA GLU A 30 15.98 19.51 -8.06
C GLU A 30 17.18 19.97 -7.23
N LYS A 31 17.29 19.48 -5.99
CA LYS A 31 18.28 19.93 -5.01
C LYS A 31 19.54 19.08 -4.99
N ASN A 32 19.48 17.89 -5.58
CA ASN A 32 20.57 16.89 -5.57
C ASN A 32 20.99 16.46 -4.15
N GLU A 33 20.09 16.60 -3.17
CA GLU A 33 20.29 16.26 -1.75
C GLU A 33 19.28 15.22 -1.30
N ILE A 34 19.72 14.29 -0.43
CA ILE A 34 18.85 13.25 0.14
C ILE A 34 18.73 13.47 1.64
N PHE A 35 17.50 13.72 2.10
CA PHE A 35 17.17 13.80 3.52
C PHE A 35 16.85 12.41 4.06
N ILE A 36 17.88 11.70 4.55
CA ILE A 36 17.76 10.28 4.94
C ILE A 36 16.72 10.06 6.04
N GLU A 37 16.63 10.97 7.01
CA GLU A 37 15.66 10.87 8.10
C GLU A 37 14.22 10.92 7.58
N GLU A 38 13.94 11.77 6.59
CA GLU A 38 12.60 11.88 5.98
C GLU A 38 12.23 10.60 5.21
N TYR A 39 13.18 10.05 4.45
CA TYR A 39 12.98 8.75 3.78
C TYR A 39 12.79 7.60 4.78
N THR A 40 13.50 7.63 5.90
CA THR A 40 13.36 6.62 6.96
C THR A 40 11.96 6.67 7.59
N LYS A 41 11.46 7.87 7.90
CA LYS A 41 10.08 8.08 8.39
C LYS A 41 9.04 7.64 7.34
N ALA A 42 9.30 7.92 6.06
CA ALA A 42 8.41 7.49 4.98
C ALA A 42 8.33 5.95 4.90
N ILE A 43 9.46 5.26 4.98
CA ILE A 43 9.51 3.78 5.03
C ILE A 43 8.77 3.24 6.26
N GLU A 44 8.93 3.88 7.43
CA GLU A 44 8.22 3.49 8.65
C GLU A 44 6.70 3.66 8.49
N PHE A 45 6.25 4.79 7.95
CA PHE A 45 4.83 5.01 7.65
C PHE A 45 4.30 3.93 6.70
N ILE A 46 5.03 3.60 5.63
CA ILE A 46 4.60 2.55 4.70
C ILE A 46 4.49 1.20 5.42
N ARG A 47 5.51 0.79 6.17
CA ARG A 47 5.54 -0.50 6.87
C ARG A 47 4.45 -0.63 7.92
N VAL A 48 4.20 0.41 8.68
CA VAL A 48 3.25 0.37 9.79
C VAL A 48 1.84 0.65 9.30
N TYR A 49 1.63 1.77 8.63
CA TYR A 49 0.29 2.23 8.28
C TYR A 49 -0.21 1.60 6.98
N ALA A 50 0.51 1.78 5.86
CA ALA A 50 0.04 1.31 4.56
C ALA A 50 0.04 -0.23 4.45
N ASP A 51 1.04 -0.90 5.01
CA ASP A 51 1.15 -2.36 4.93
C ASP A 51 0.50 -3.05 6.13
N LYS A 52 1.09 -2.93 7.33
CA LYS A 52 0.60 -3.68 8.50
C LYS A 52 -0.81 -3.31 8.94
N THR A 53 -1.17 -2.03 8.91
CA THR A 53 -2.52 -1.61 9.28
C THR A 53 -3.49 -1.79 8.12
N HIS A 54 -3.15 -1.35 6.92
CA HIS A 54 -4.10 -1.32 5.81
C HIS A 54 -4.08 -2.60 4.97
N HIS A 55 -3.02 -2.89 4.18
CA HIS A 55 -2.99 -4.09 3.33
C HIS A 55 -3.23 -5.39 4.12
N GLN A 56 -2.63 -5.57 5.30
CA GLN A 56 -2.86 -6.81 6.08
C GLN A 56 -4.32 -6.93 6.55
N LYS A 57 -5.02 -5.82 6.82
CA LYS A 57 -6.45 -5.84 7.13
C LYS A 57 -7.26 -6.36 5.94
N GLU A 58 -6.89 -5.95 4.73
CA GLU A 58 -7.51 -6.46 3.52
C GLU A 58 -7.21 -7.94 3.32
N GLU A 59 -5.93 -8.32 3.37
CA GLU A 59 -5.47 -9.69 3.18
C GLU A 59 -6.10 -10.67 4.18
N GLU A 60 -6.09 -10.33 5.48
CA GLU A 60 -6.52 -11.21 6.55
C GLU A 60 -8.03 -11.23 6.78
N LEU A 61 -8.73 -10.14 6.43
CA LEU A 61 -10.17 -10.00 6.63
C LEU A 61 -10.94 -10.03 5.32
N LEU A 62 -10.88 -8.95 4.52
CA LEU A 62 -11.77 -8.76 3.38
C LEU A 62 -11.47 -9.77 2.26
N PHE A 63 -10.24 -9.83 1.79
CA PHE A 63 -9.81 -10.71 0.70
C PHE A 63 -9.90 -12.18 1.10
N LYS A 64 -9.54 -12.51 2.35
CA LYS A 64 -9.77 -13.86 2.88
C LYS A 64 -11.24 -14.25 2.80
N ALA A 65 -12.16 -13.41 3.26
CA ALA A 65 -13.59 -13.68 3.19
C ALA A 65 -14.08 -13.82 1.74
N MET A 66 -13.59 -12.99 0.81
CA MET A 66 -13.89 -13.10 -0.61
C MET A 66 -13.42 -14.44 -1.20
N LEU A 67 -12.21 -14.88 -0.86
CA LEU A 67 -11.66 -16.16 -1.33
C LEU A 67 -12.41 -17.37 -0.76
N GLU A 68 -12.90 -17.29 0.48
CA GLU A 68 -13.68 -18.37 1.11
C GLU A 68 -15.01 -18.66 0.39
N THR A 69 -15.52 -17.71 -0.40
CA THR A 69 -16.71 -17.93 -1.26
C THR A 69 -16.44 -18.90 -2.42
N LYS A 70 -15.16 -19.16 -2.75
CA LYS A 70 -14.72 -19.95 -3.91
C LYS A 70 -15.21 -19.40 -5.27
N ASP A 71 -15.56 -18.12 -5.32
CA ASP A 71 -15.85 -17.44 -6.58
C ASP A 71 -14.56 -17.27 -7.41
N GLU A 72 -14.63 -17.67 -8.68
CA GLU A 72 -13.46 -17.66 -9.58
C GLU A 72 -12.98 -16.24 -9.91
N MET A 73 -13.91 -15.29 -10.06
CA MET A 73 -13.59 -13.88 -10.33
C MET A 73 -12.98 -13.23 -9.09
N ALA A 74 -13.49 -13.55 -7.89
CA ALA A 74 -12.87 -13.14 -6.63
C ALA A 74 -11.43 -13.67 -6.52
N ASN A 75 -11.22 -14.95 -6.82
CA ASN A 75 -9.88 -15.55 -6.80
C ASN A 75 -8.92 -14.86 -7.77
N ASN A 76 -9.34 -14.62 -9.01
CA ASN A 76 -8.51 -13.93 -9.99
C ASN A 76 -8.18 -12.49 -9.59
N LEU A 77 -9.17 -11.74 -9.11
CA LEU A 77 -8.99 -10.36 -8.66
C LEU A 77 -8.00 -10.27 -7.48
N VAL A 78 -8.16 -11.14 -6.49
CA VAL A 78 -7.38 -11.11 -5.25
C VAL A 78 -5.97 -11.70 -5.48
N ASN A 79 -5.88 -12.99 -5.84
CA ASN A 79 -4.61 -13.71 -5.86
C ASN A 79 -3.72 -13.32 -7.03
N HIS A 80 -4.30 -12.97 -8.18
CA HIS A 80 -3.54 -12.58 -9.38
C HIS A 80 -3.52 -11.06 -9.60
N GLY A 81 -4.19 -10.29 -8.75
CA GLY A 81 -4.22 -8.82 -8.81
C GLY A 81 -3.71 -8.20 -7.52
N MET A 82 -4.56 -8.11 -6.50
CA MET A 82 -4.29 -7.28 -5.31
C MET A 82 -3.06 -7.76 -4.54
N ILE A 83 -2.97 -9.05 -4.25
CA ILE A 83 -1.84 -9.64 -3.51
C ILE A 83 -0.51 -9.47 -4.26
N VAL A 84 -0.54 -9.58 -5.58
CA VAL A 84 0.65 -9.37 -6.42
C VAL A 84 1.12 -7.91 -6.29
N GLU A 85 0.19 -6.96 -6.33
CA GLU A 85 0.49 -5.53 -6.18
C GLU A 85 0.97 -5.19 -4.76
N HIS A 86 0.39 -5.77 -3.70
CA HIS A 86 0.90 -5.61 -2.33
C HIS A 86 2.36 -6.08 -2.22
N ASN A 87 2.69 -7.22 -2.82
CA ASN A 87 4.05 -7.76 -2.79
C ASN A 87 5.03 -6.90 -3.61
N LEU A 88 4.59 -6.32 -4.73
CA LEU A 88 5.39 -5.34 -5.47
C LEU A 88 5.63 -4.06 -4.65
N ALA A 89 4.63 -3.57 -3.92
CA ALA A 89 4.78 -2.43 -3.03
C ALA A 89 5.84 -2.71 -1.94
N ARG A 90 5.78 -3.90 -1.32
CA ARG A 90 6.78 -4.36 -0.33
C ARG A 90 8.19 -4.46 -0.94
N LEU A 91 8.30 -4.96 -2.18
CA LEU A 91 9.57 -5.03 -2.91
C LEU A 91 10.19 -3.64 -3.09
N TYR A 92 9.43 -2.66 -3.60
CA TYR A 92 9.95 -1.30 -3.83
C TYR A 92 10.43 -0.64 -2.54
N VAL A 93 9.74 -0.87 -1.42
CA VAL A 93 10.16 -0.36 -0.10
C VAL A 93 11.47 -1.01 0.36
N TRP A 94 11.62 -2.32 0.14
CA TRP A 94 12.84 -3.05 0.48
C TRP A 94 14.04 -2.58 -0.35
N GLU A 95 13.86 -2.46 -1.66
CA GLU A 95 14.88 -1.94 -2.58
C GLU A 95 15.28 -0.49 -2.25
N LEU A 96 14.29 0.36 -1.94
CA LEU A 96 14.54 1.73 -1.50
C LEU A 96 15.40 1.77 -0.22
N GLU A 97 15.04 0.98 0.80
CA GLU A 97 15.80 0.92 2.04
C GLU A 97 17.25 0.46 1.82
N ASN A 98 17.45 -0.54 0.96
CA ASN A 98 18.79 -1.00 0.59
C ASN A 98 19.59 0.09 -0.14
N ALA A 99 18.96 0.81 -1.08
CA ALA A 99 19.59 1.91 -1.80
C ALA A 99 19.97 3.06 -0.86
N LEU A 100 19.13 3.40 0.12
CA LEU A 100 19.43 4.40 1.15
C LEU A 100 20.61 3.98 2.02
N LYS A 101 20.61 2.74 2.52
CA LYS A 101 21.72 2.19 3.33
C LYS A 101 23.04 2.19 2.57
N ALA A 102 23.02 1.86 1.27
CA ALA A 102 24.20 1.91 0.42
C ALA A 102 24.64 3.36 0.17
N TYR A 103 23.71 4.27 -0.08
CA TYR A 103 23.99 5.69 -0.30
C TYR A 103 24.66 6.35 0.91
N GLN A 104 24.24 6.01 2.13
CA GLN A 104 24.87 6.50 3.36
C GLN A 104 26.34 6.06 3.51
N LYS A 105 26.70 4.90 2.96
CA LYS A 105 28.08 4.38 3.00
C LYS A 105 28.95 4.99 1.90
N GLU A 106 28.42 5.03 0.68
CA GLU A 106 29.14 5.54 -0.49
C GLU A 106 28.14 6.22 -1.46
N PRO A 107 28.00 7.56 -1.39
CA PRO A 107 27.08 8.30 -2.25
C PRO A 107 27.47 8.22 -3.73
N THR A 108 26.58 7.71 -4.59
CA THR A 108 26.78 7.69 -6.05
C THR A 108 25.52 8.11 -6.79
N VAL A 109 25.68 8.61 -8.03
CA VAL A 109 24.55 8.96 -8.91
C VAL A 109 23.66 7.74 -9.19
N LYS A 110 24.24 6.54 -9.33
CA LYS A 110 23.49 5.29 -9.50
C LYS A 110 22.56 5.02 -8.31
N LEU A 111 23.01 5.29 -7.09
CA LEU A 111 22.20 5.11 -5.89
C LEU A 111 21.11 6.18 -5.76
N LYS A 112 21.39 7.44 -6.13
CA LYS A 112 20.34 8.47 -6.24
C LYS A 112 19.25 8.04 -7.23
N LEU A 113 19.64 7.53 -8.40
CA LEU A 113 18.70 7.01 -9.40
C LEU A 113 17.86 5.84 -8.85
N ALA A 114 18.48 4.91 -8.12
CA ALA A 114 17.76 3.80 -7.49
C ALA A 114 16.74 4.27 -6.44
N ILE A 115 17.09 5.28 -5.65
CA ILE A 115 16.19 5.89 -4.64
C ILE A 115 14.99 6.52 -5.34
N VAL A 116 15.21 7.39 -6.34
CA VAL A 116 14.12 8.01 -7.12
C VAL A 116 13.24 6.95 -7.79
N THR A 117 13.86 5.94 -8.39
CA THR A 117 13.15 4.88 -9.13
C THR A 117 12.21 4.11 -8.22
N ASN A 118 12.68 3.65 -7.06
CA ASN A 118 11.85 2.87 -6.13
C ASN A 118 10.76 3.72 -5.47
N THR A 119 11.07 4.97 -5.11
CA THR A 119 10.06 5.92 -4.62
C THR A 119 8.95 6.12 -5.64
N MET A 120 9.27 6.45 -6.89
CA MET A 120 8.26 6.68 -7.91
C MET A 120 7.53 5.41 -8.35
N SER A 121 8.21 4.25 -8.31
CA SER A 121 7.56 2.96 -8.57
C SER A 121 6.48 2.66 -7.54
N TYR A 122 6.76 2.90 -6.25
CA TYR A 122 5.77 2.81 -5.18
C TYR A 122 4.63 3.81 -5.38
N VAL A 123 4.94 5.09 -5.63
CA VAL A 123 3.93 6.16 -5.85
C VAL A 123 2.94 5.78 -6.94
N TYR A 124 3.43 5.40 -8.12
CA TYR A 124 2.56 5.08 -9.24
C TYR A 124 1.81 3.76 -9.08
N LEU A 125 2.43 2.78 -8.43
CA LEU A 125 1.74 1.54 -8.06
C LEU A 125 0.55 1.85 -7.17
N LEU A 126 0.77 2.53 -6.04
CA LEU A 126 -0.27 2.78 -5.05
C LEU A 126 -1.42 3.64 -5.60
N ARG A 127 -1.14 4.66 -6.41
CA ARG A 127 -2.22 5.45 -7.05
C ARG A 127 -3.18 4.58 -7.89
N ARG A 128 -2.65 3.67 -8.70
CA ARG A 128 -3.46 2.78 -9.54
C ARG A 128 -4.13 1.69 -8.71
N HIS A 129 -3.43 1.19 -7.71
CA HIS A 129 -3.91 0.14 -6.81
C HIS A 129 -5.11 0.62 -6.00
N ILE A 130 -4.98 1.76 -5.33
CA ILE A 130 -6.06 2.41 -4.57
C ILE A 130 -7.29 2.68 -5.45
N ASP A 131 -7.11 3.18 -6.68
CA ASP A 131 -8.23 3.41 -7.61
C ASP A 131 -8.95 2.11 -7.94
N LYS A 132 -8.19 1.04 -8.22
CA LYS A 132 -8.71 -0.28 -8.55
C LYS A 132 -9.46 -0.89 -7.38
N GLU A 133 -8.96 -0.78 -6.16
CA GLU A 133 -9.65 -1.29 -4.98
C GLU A 133 -10.93 -0.53 -4.71
N ASN A 134 -10.86 0.80 -4.69
CA ASN A 134 -12.00 1.66 -4.41
C ASN A 134 -13.14 1.49 -5.43
N ARG A 135 -12.81 1.31 -6.71
CA ARG A 135 -13.79 1.27 -7.80
C ARG A 135 -14.18 -0.13 -8.26
N VAL A 136 -13.31 -1.12 -8.04
CA VAL A 136 -13.52 -2.49 -8.53
C VAL A 136 -13.58 -3.47 -7.38
N ALA A 137 -12.53 -3.57 -6.56
CA ALA A 137 -12.43 -4.65 -5.57
C ALA A 137 -13.46 -4.52 -4.45
N TYR A 138 -13.60 -3.34 -3.85
CA TYR A 138 -14.54 -3.12 -2.75
C TYR A 138 -16.01 -3.26 -3.21
N PRO A 139 -16.46 -2.62 -4.31
CA PRO A 139 -17.83 -2.83 -4.77
C PRO A 139 -18.12 -4.27 -5.15
N TYR A 140 -17.12 -5.01 -5.64
CA TYR A 140 -17.27 -6.41 -5.96
C TYR A 140 -17.40 -7.26 -4.67
N GLY A 141 -16.53 -7.05 -3.68
CA GLY A 141 -16.63 -7.69 -2.37
C GLY A 141 -17.96 -7.41 -1.66
N GLU A 142 -18.45 -6.17 -1.71
CA GLU A 142 -19.73 -5.79 -1.11
C GLU A 142 -20.94 -6.52 -1.73
N ARG A 143 -20.91 -6.79 -3.05
CA ARG A 143 -21.97 -7.57 -3.72
C ARG A 143 -21.83 -9.07 -3.49
N LEU A 144 -20.60 -9.55 -3.37
CA LEU A 144 -20.28 -10.98 -3.26
C LEU A 144 -20.58 -11.53 -1.86
N LEU A 145 -20.26 -10.77 -0.81
CA LEU A 145 -20.35 -11.22 0.57
C LEU A 145 -21.77 -11.08 1.13
N SER A 146 -22.18 -12.04 1.97
CA SER A 146 -23.46 -11.94 2.68
C SER A 146 -23.43 -10.83 3.73
N LYS A 147 -24.61 -10.32 4.10
CA LYS A 147 -24.75 -9.30 5.16
C LYS A 147 -24.12 -9.75 6.48
N GLU A 148 -24.32 -11.01 6.86
CA GLU A 148 -23.75 -11.59 8.09
C GLU A 148 -22.22 -11.57 8.07
N VAL A 149 -21.60 -11.91 6.93
CA VAL A 149 -20.14 -11.84 6.77
C VAL A 149 -19.66 -10.39 6.86
N ILE A 150 -20.34 -9.46 6.19
CA ILE A 150 -19.98 -8.03 6.23
C ILE A 150 -20.11 -7.48 7.67
N GLU A 151 -21.15 -7.85 8.42
CA GLU A 151 -21.32 -7.43 9.82
C GLU A 151 -20.16 -7.91 10.69
N LYS A 152 -19.76 -9.17 10.55
CA LYS A 152 -18.57 -9.72 11.24
C LYS A 152 -17.29 -8.98 10.86
N LEU A 153 -17.08 -8.71 9.58
CA LEU A 153 -15.92 -7.96 9.09
C LEU A 153 -15.89 -6.52 9.64
N ASN A 154 -17.05 -5.87 9.77
CA ASN A 154 -17.15 -4.54 10.35
C ASN A 154 -16.66 -4.51 11.81
N GLU A 155 -16.98 -5.53 12.60
CA GLU A 155 -16.53 -5.65 13.99
C GLU A 155 -15.02 -5.91 14.07
N GLN A 156 -14.51 -6.83 13.22
CA GLN A 156 -13.09 -7.15 13.16
C GLN A 156 -12.26 -5.93 12.72
N ALA A 157 -12.70 -5.20 11.68
CA ALA A 157 -12.01 -4.03 11.17
C ALA A 157 -11.90 -2.89 12.21
N LYS A 158 -12.96 -2.65 13.00
CA LYS A 158 -12.95 -1.61 14.06
C LYS A 158 -11.98 -1.92 15.20
N ASN A 159 -11.61 -3.18 15.39
CA ASN A 159 -10.72 -3.64 16.45
C ASN A 159 -9.35 -4.07 15.92
N TYR A 160 -9.11 -3.92 14.62
CA TYR A 160 -7.87 -4.34 13.99
C TYR A 160 -6.70 -3.49 14.52
N MET A 161 -5.75 -4.15 15.18
CA MET A 161 -4.56 -3.52 15.77
C MET A 161 -4.82 -2.41 16.81
N LYS A 162 -5.97 -2.45 17.48
CA LYS A 162 -6.20 -1.66 18.71
C LYS A 162 -5.46 -2.22 19.92
#